data_AF-A0A1E1K359-F1
#
_entry.id   AF-A0A1E1K359-F1
#
_cell.length_a   1.000
_cell.length_b   1.000
_cell.length_c   1.000
_cell.angle_alpha   90.00
_cell.angle_beta   90.00
_cell.angle_gamma   90.00
#
_symmetry.space_group_name_H-M   'P 1'
#
loop_
_entity.id
_entity.type
_entity.pdbx_description
1 polymer ?
#
loop_
_entity_poly.entity_id
_entity_poly.type
_entity_poly.pdbx_seq_one_letter_code
_entity_poly.pdbx_strand_id
1 'polypeptide(L)'
;MPLSLEPIVRSLAYPNERQLAAILSQIVTGLAYLAAEEFEHGSLSCSNILLNTDGDIEITSQECYHVKADSRPRDIRALSSITIELIQKYVKEDRAIGIDDLYRWQSNSDAIGFLSATTSAGSAAELLKSISETHHGTNLSKGNTPPASTVIAKPVPHSQALKSTAEAIGTPDTILDSPWDHYQRVFELRLDSFVMVVTHRASHDLFTMKRFQGADEVRMLQPLAHKNLHQMLQCFSLEDSYLAVFGYEPISLAHIVCCPPYLTELQLAAIVGQILDGLAYLAANGLEPGPYSCSNIPLDADGTVKMTSHESCKEISPIHDLEALGIRS
;
A
#
# COMPACT_ATOMS: atom_id res chain seq x y z
N MET A 1 -0.42 5.70 -4.85
CA MET A 1 -1.05 5.19 -3.62
C MET A 1 0.05 4.95 -2.62
N PRO A 2 -0.03 5.43 -1.38
CA PRO A 2 0.92 4.97 -0.38
C PRO A 2 0.52 3.56 0.11
N LEU A 3 1.51 2.69 0.27
CA LEU A 3 1.37 1.35 0.83
C LEU A 3 1.49 1.43 2.34
N SER A 4 0.69 0.70 3.12
CA SER A 4 1.12 0.46 4.50
C SER A 4 2.45 -0.29 4.50
N LEU A 5 3.18 -0.34 5.62
CA LEU A 5 4.39 -1.16 5.70
C LEU A 5 4.07 -2.67 5.67
N GLU A 6 2.80 -3.05 5.82
CA GLU A 6 2.36 -4.45 5.85
C GLU A 6 2.76 -5.25 4.59
N PRO A 7 2.58 -4.76 3.35
CA PRO A 7 3.01 -5.50 2.16
C PRO A 7 4.53 -5.56 2.02
N ILE A 8 5.26 -4.60 2.61
CA ILE A 8 6.73 -4.67 2.70
C ILE A 8 7.13 -5.80 3.65
N VAL A 9 6.44 -5.94 4.79
CA VAL A 9 6.62 -7.05 5.73
C VAL A 9 6.21 -8.39 5.11
N ARG A 10 5.23 -8.42 4.20
CA ARG A 10 4.81 -9.67 3.52
C ARG A 10 5.63 -10.01 2.27
N SER A 11 6.39 -9.06 1.74
CA SER A 11 7.22 -9.27 0.55
C SER A 11 8.44 -10.16 0.85
N LEU A 12 8.83 -10.97 -0.15
CA LEU A 12 10.07 -11.77 -0.13
C LEU A 12 11.33 -10.90 -0.15
N ALA A 13 11.24 -9.69 -0.71
CA ALA A 13 12.31 -8.71 -0.64
C ALA A 13 12.29 -8.03 0.72
N TYR A 14 13.45 -7.79 1.33
CA TYR A 14 13.51 -6.95 2.52
C TYR A 14 14.35 -5.70 2.33
N PRO A 15 14.05 -4.63 3.10
CA PRO A 15 14.81 -3.40 3.00
C PRO A 15 16.28 -3.66 3.31
N ASN A 16 17.14 -2.90 2.65
CA ASN A 16 18.54 -2.77 3.05
C ASN A 16 18.66 -1.78 4.23
N GLU A 17 19.85 -1.67 4.80
CA GLU A 17 20.12 -0.83 5.98
C GLU A 17 19.75 0.65 5.77
N ARG A 18 20.03 1.21 4.59
CA ARG A 18 19.67 2.62 4.29
C ARG A 18 18.17 2.81 4.17
N GLN A 19 17.47 1.89 3.53
CA GLN A 19 16.00 1.93 3.40
C GLN A 19 15.35 1.79 4.77
N LEU A 20 15.82 0.85 5.59
CA LEU A 20 15.32 0.67 6.94
C LEU A 20 15.58 1.91 7.80
N ALA A 21 16.78 2.47 7.75
CA ALA A 21 17.11 3.70 8.48
C ALA A 21 16.24 4.89 8.05
N ALA A 22 15.99 5.05 6.74
CA ALA A 22 15.12 6.10 6.22
C ALA A 22 13.66 5.93 6.70
N ILE A 23 13.13 4.70 6.69
CA ILE A 23 11.79 4.39 7.21
C ILE A 23 11.72 4.69 8.71
N LEU A 24 12.64 4.13 9.51
CA LEU A 24 12.62 4.27 10.96
C LEU A 24 12.86 5.71 11.42
N SER A 25 13.74 6.45 10.76
CA SER A 25 14.02 7.86 11.07
C SER A 25 12.76 8.73 10.88
N GLN A 26 12.01 8.52 9.79
CA GLN A 26 10.78 9.25 9.56
C GLN A 26 9.69 8.89 10.58
N ILE A 27 9.54 7.59 10.93
CA ILE A 27 8.59 7.17 11.99
C ILE A 27 8.95 7.81 13.32
N VAL A 28 10.23 7.77 13.73
CA VAL A 28 10.70 8.37 14.99
C VAL A 28 10.46 9.89 14.98
N THR A 29 10.68 10.56 13.85
CA THR A 29 10.41 11.99 13.69
C THR A 29 8.93 12.31 13.90
N GLY A 30 8.03 11.55 13.28
CA GLY A 30 6.59 11.71 13.45
C GLY A 30 6.14 11.46 14.90
N LEU A 31 6.65 10.41 15.55
CA LEU A 31 6.35 10.12 16.95
C LEU A 31 6.89 11.18 17.92
N ALA A 32 8.08 11.73 17.64
CA ALA A 32 8.65 12.81 18.43
C ALA A 32 7.80 14.09 18.33
N TYR A 33 7.27 14.38 17.13
CA TYR A 33 6.35 15.48 16.93
C TYR A 33 5.04 15.29 17.71
N LEU A 34 4.38 14.12 17.58
CA LEU A 34 3.16 13.82 18.34
C LEU A 34 3.37 13.98 19.85
N ALA A 35 4.48 13.46 20.37
CA ALA A 35 4.81 13.57 21.79
C ALA A 35 5.06 15.01 22.25
N ALA A 36 5.59 15.88 21.37
CA ALA A 36 5.79 17.30 21.67
C ALA A 36 4.47 18.09 21.69
N GLU A 37 3.47 17.62 20.94
CA GLU A 37 2.10 18.14 20.96
C GLU A 37 1.23 17.46 22.06
N GLU A 38 1.84 16.71 22.98
CA GLU A 38 1.18 16.00 24.09
C GLU A 38 0.20 14.88 23.65
N PHE A 39 0.40 14.34 22.44
CA PHE A 39 -0.33 13.20 21.91
C PHE A 39 0.50 11.91 21.91
N GLU A 40 -0.18 10.77 22.08
CA GLU A 40 0.34 9.44 21.77
C GLU A 40 -0.55 8.77 20.71
N HIS A 41 0.05 7.93 19.84
CA HIS A 41 -0.73 7.16 18.88
C HIS A 41 -1.43 5.97 19.55
N GLY A 42 -0.77 5.28 20.49
CA GLY A 42 -1.40 4.26 21.35
C GLY A 42 -1.75 2.92 20.68
N SER A 43 -1.71 2.82 19.35
CA SER A 43 -2.06 1.63 18.55
C SER A 43 -1.17 1.45 17.31
N LEU A 44 0.02 2.05 17.31
CA LEU A 44 0.96 2.05 16.19
C LEU A 44 1.30 0.63 15.71
N SER A 45 1.26 0.39 14.40
CA SER A 45 1.63 -0.88 13.76
C SER A 45 2.05 -0.66 12.30
N CYS A 46 2.61 -1.69 11.63
CA CYS A 46 2.94 -1.65 10.21
C CYS A 46 1.73 -1.27 9.32
N SER A 47 0.50 -1.59 9.76
CA SER A 47 -0.73 -1.30 9.04
C SER A 47 -1.12 0.18 9.04
N ASN A 48 -0.64 0.97 10.02
CA ASN A 48 -1.01 2.38 10.19
C ASN A 48 0.13 3.33 9.77
N ILE A 49 1.22 2.79 9.26
CA ILE A 49 2.37 3.54 8.75
C ILE A 49 2.37 3.39 7.23
N LEU A 50 2.15 4.49 6.53
CA LEU A 50 2.04 4.53 5.09
C LEU A 50 3.36 5.01 4.46
N LEU A 51 3.84 4.32 3.44
CA LEU A 51 4.98 4.66 2.60
C LEU A 51 4.47 5.06 1.21
N ASN A 52 4.72 6.29 0.79
CA ASN A 52 4.39 6.74 -0.56
C ASN A 52 5.50 6.36 -1.58
N THR A 53 5.24 6.61 -2.85
CA THR A 53 6.18 6.30 -3.95
C THR A 53 7.42 7.20 -3.96
N ASP A 54 7.36 8.35 -3.29
CA ASP A 54 8.48 9.29 -3.12
C ASP A 54 9.41 8.88 -1.96
N GLY A 55 8.99 7.91 -1.14
CA GLY A 55 9.73 7.40 0.00
C GLY A 55 9.35 8.07 1.33
N ASP A 56 8.31 8.89 1.35
CA ASP A 56 7.85 9.54 2.58
C ASP A 56 6.97 8.60 3.41
N ILE A 57 7.13 8.70 4.72
CA ILE A 57 6.35 7.97 5.71
C ILE A 57 5.31 8.88 6.35
N GLU A 58 4.05 8.45 6.34
CA GLU A 58 2.95 9.06 7.06
C GLU A 58 2.43 8.14 8.16
N ILE A 59 2.31 8.66 9.37
CA ILE A 59 1.68 7.97 10.50
C ILE A 59 0.18 8.32 10.49
N THR A 60 -0.69 7.33 10.38
CA THR A 60 -2.14 7.53 10.18
C THR A 60 -2.97 7.10 11.39
N SER A 61 -4.28 6.87 11.20
CA SER A 61 -5.25 6.53 12.23
C SER A 61 -5.32 7.56 13.37
N GLN A 62 -5.59 8.81 13.01
CA GLN A 62 -5.69 9.94 13.94
C GLN A 62 -6.78 9.74 15.00
N GLU A 63 -7.81 8.94 14.70
CA GLU A 63 -8.83 8.50 15.63
C GLU A 63 -8.29 7.66 16.80
N CYS A 64 -7.06 7.16 16.70
CA CYS A 64 -6.36 6.48 17.77
C CYS A 64 -5.54 7.42 18.65
N TYR A 65 -5.49 8.73 18.38
CA TYR A 65 -4.66 9.64 19.16
C TYR A 65 -5.30 9.94 20.50
N HIS A 66 -4.52 9.82 21.56
CA HIS A 66 -4.97 10.11 22.92
C HIS A 66 -4.03 11.11 23.59
N VAL A 67 -4.57 11.89 24.52
CA VAL A 67 -3.74 12.75 25.37
C VAL A 67 -2.84 11.84 26.21
N LYS A 68 -1.55 12.16 26.22
CA LYS A 68 -0.53 11.38 26.91
C LYS A 68 -0.88 11.22 28.40
N ALA A 69 -1.25 10.01 28.79
CA ALA A 69 -1.33 9.62 30.20
C ALA A 69 0.07 9.23 30.68
N ASP A 70 0.33 9.31 31.99
CA ASP A 70 1.60 8.96 32.68
C ASP A 70 2.01 7.47 32.56
N SER A 71 1.61 6.79 31.49
CA SER A 71 1.77 5.37 31.25
C SER A 71 2.97 5.06 30.34
N ARG A 72 3.40 3.79 30.39
CA ARG A 72 4.55 3.21 29.68
C ARG A 72 4.65 3.68 28.21
N PRO A 73 5.85 3.78 27.63
CA PRO A 73 6.05 4.26 26.27
C PRO A 73 5.54 3.24 25.23
N ARG A 74 4.22 3.21 25.01
CA ARG A 74 3.53 2.23 24.15
C ARG A 74 4.02 2.32 22.71
N ASP A 75 4.16 3.54 22.20
CA ASP A 75 4.60 3.78 20.82
C ASP A 75 6.05 3.34 20.59
N ILE A 76 6.92 3.47 21.60
CA ILE A 76 8.31 2.97 21.53
C ILE A 76 8.34 1.44 21.50
N ARG A 77 7.48 0.78 22.28
CA ARG A 77 7.34 -0.68 22.21
C ARG A 77 6.78 -1.12 20.87
N ALA A 78 5.76 -0.44 20.36
CA ALA A 78 5.23 -0.72 19.03
C ALA A 78 6.30 -0.55 17.95
N LEU A 79 7.10 0.51 18.02
CA LEU A 79 8.22 0.77 17.13
C LEU A 79 9.28 -0.36 17.15
N SER A 80 9.57 -0.93 18.33
CA SER A 80 10.44 -2.12 18.42
C SER A 80 9.86 -3.32 17.66
N SER A 81 8.53 -3.52 17.72
CA SER A 81 7.85 -4.61 17.01
C SER A 81 7.88 -4.39 15.50
N ILE A 82 7.57 -3.18 15.04
CA ILE A 82 7.64 -2.77 13.62
C ILE A 82 9.06 -2.97 13.08
N THR A 83 10.08 -2.57 13.85
CA THR A 83 11.49 -2.74 13.45
C THR A 83 11.83 -4.21 13.24
N ILE A 84 11.37 -5.09 14.15
CA ILE A 84 11.56 -6.54 14.03
C ILE A 84 10.83 -7.08 12.79
N GLU A 85 9.57 -6.68 12.56
CA GLU A 85 8.80 -7.09 11.38
C GLU A 85 9.49 -6.70 10.06
N LEU A 86 10.03 -5.48 9.96
CA LEU A 86 10.74 -5.04 8.76
C LEU A 86 12.06 -5.78 8.55
N ILE A 87 12.74 -6.15 9.64
CA ILE A 87 14.04 -6.84 9.63
C ILE A 87 13.89 -8.32 9.26
N GLN A 88 12.92 -9.02 9.86
CA GLN A 88 12.79 -10.48 9.79
C GLN A 88 11.40 -11.03 9.43
N LYS A 89 10.43 -10.17 9.10
CA LYS A 89 9.08 -10.52 8.58
C LYS A 89 8.08 -11.07 9.61
N TYR A 90 8.50 -11.29 10.85
CA TYR A 90 7.65 -11.76 11.94
C TYR A 90 8.14 -11.26 13.29
N VAL A 91 7.22 -11.13 14.24
CA VAL A 91 7.53 -10.93 15.66
C VAL A 91 7.60 -12.29 16.35
N LYS A 92 8.52 -12.47 17.30
CA LYS A 92 8.64 -13.71 18.06
C LYS A 92 7.40 -13.95 18.93
N GLU A 93 7.00 -15.22 19.09
CA GLU A 93 5.82 -15.60 19.89
C GLU A 93 5.92 -15.18 21.36
N ASP A 94 7.14 -15.17 21.91
CA ASP A 94 7.45 -14.73 23.27
C ASP A 94 7.52 -13.20 23.42
N ARG A 95 7.35 -12.45 22.32
CA ARG A 95 7.50 -10.99 22.22
C ARG A 95 8.85 -10.47 22.69
N ALA A 96 9.88 -11.33 22.68
CA ALA A 96 11.23 -10.90 23.00
C ALA A 96 11.75 -9.95 21.93
N ILE A 97 12.37 -8.85 22.37
CA ILE A 97 13.03 -7.90 21.47
C ILE A 97 14.37 -8.50 21.07
N GLY A 98 14.48 -8.98 19.83
CA GLY A 98 15.69 -9.57 19.29
C GLY A 98 15.50 -10.07 17.86
N ILE A 99 16.60 -10.36 17.19
CA ILE A 99 16.62 -10.80 15.78
C ILE A 99 17.21 -12.21 15.70
N ASP A 100 16.61 -13.08 14.90
CA ASP A 100 17.07 -14.47 14.72
C ASP A 100 18.11 -14.61 13.59
N ASP A 101 17.96 -13.85 12.49
CA ASP A 101 18.86 -13.89 11.34
C ASP A 101 20.02 -12.87 11.47
N LEU A 102 21.01 -13.24 12.28
CA LEU A 102 22.26 -12.49 12.44
C LEU A 102 23.22 -12.60 11.25
N TYR A 103 22.92 -13.47 10.27
CA TYR A 103 23.71 -13.56 9.04
C TYR A 103 23.38 -12.39 8.10
N ARG A 104 22.10 -12.02 8.05
CA ARG A 104 21.61 -10.87 7.27
C ARG A 104 21.82 -9.53 7.97
N TRP A 105 21.59 -9.48 9.29
CA TRP A 105 21.79 -8.27 10.09
C TRP A 105 22.87 -8.52 11.14
N GLN A 106 24.09 -8.07 10.84
CA GLN A 106 25.24 -8.28 11.73
C GLN A 106 25.01 -7.56 13.07
N SER A 107 25.49 -8.15 14.17
CA SER A 107 25.31 -7.63 15.54
C SER A 107 25.79 -6.19 15.76
N ASN A 108 26.68 -5.70 14.89
CA ASN A 108 27.22 -4.35 14.91
C ASN A 108 26.56 -3.40 13.88
N SER A 109 25.47 -3.82 13.22
CA SER A 109 24.73 -2.97 12.28
C SER A 109 23.94 -1.88 12.99
N ASP A 110 23.70 -0.77 12.27
CA ASP A 110 22.95 0.37 12.80
C ASP A 110 21.50 -0.03 13.15
N ALA A 111 20.93 -0.97 12.38
CA ALA A 111 19.60 -1.53 12.64
C ALA A 111 19.50 -2.23 14.00
N ILE A 112 20.52 -3.02 14.38
CA ILE A 112 20.56 -3.69 15.69
C ILE A 112 20.86 -2.70 16.80
N GLY A 113 21.74 -1.72 16.56
CA GLY A 113 21.98 -0.61 17.49
C GLY A 113 20.72 0.18 17.80
N PHE A 114 19.94 0.51 16.77
CA PHE A 114 18.64 1.18 16.92
C PHE A 114 17.63 0.32 17.68
N LEU A 115 17.47 -0.97 17.31
CA LEU A 115 16.56 -1.86 18.01
C LEU A 115 16.92 -1.98 19.50
N SER A 116 18.20 -2.06 19.82
CA SER A 116 18.69 -2.02 21.20
C SER A 116 18.29 -0.72 21.91
N ALA A 117 18.46 0.44 21.26
CA ALA A 117 18.07 1.72 21.82
C ALA A 117 16.56 1.80 22.15
N THR A 118 15.68 1.15 21.38
CA THR A 118 14.24 1.09 21.69
C THR A 118 13.90 0.40 23.00
N THR A 119 14.79 -0.45 23.54
CA THR A 119 14.58 -1.13 24.83
C THR A 119 14.84 -0.24 26.03
N SER A 120 15.70 0.77 25.87
CA SER A 120 16.11 1.68 26.93
C SER A 120 15.49 3.07 26.82
N ALA A 121 15.04 3.48 25.63
CA ALA A 121 14.49 4.81 25.39
C ALA A 121 13.15 5.01 26.09
N GLY A 122 13.03 6.12 26.82
CA GLY A 122 11.78 6.56 27.44
C GLY A 122 10.88 7.35 26.48
N SER A 123 11.43 7.84 25.36
CA SER A 123 10.70 8.68 24.40
C SER A 123 11.25 8.61 22.97
N ALA A 124 10.45 9.04 22.01
CA ALA A 124 10.87 9.14 20.61
C ALA A 124 11.93 10.24 20.41
N ALA A 125 11.88 11.31 21.21
CA ALA A 125 12.88 12.38 21.18
C ALA A 125 14.28 11.88 21.58
N GLU A 126 14.38 10.97 22.55
CA GLU A 126 15.65 10.32 22.92
C GLU A 126 16.19 9.46 21.78
N LEU A 127 15.32 8.70 21.10
CA LEU A 127 15.72 7.92 19.91
C LEU A 127 16.19 8.83 18.77
N LEU A 128 15.49 9.93 18.51
CA LEU A 128 15.85 10.88 17.46
C LEU A 128 17.24 11.47 17.69
N LYS A 129 17.56 11.80 18.96
CA LYS A 129 18.90 12.26 19.35
C LYS A 129 19.96 11.19 19.06
N SER A 130 19.69 9.93 19.41
CA SER A 130 20.63 8.82 19.15
C SER A 130 20.92 8.62 17.65
N ILE A 131 19.90 8.79 16.79
CA ILE A 131 20.06 8.71 15.32
C ILE A 131 20.94 9.87 14.81
N SER A 132 20.77 11.08 15.36
CA SER A 132 21.57 12.24 14.92
C SER A 132 23.05 12.12 15.29
N GLU A 133 23.36 11.45 16.40
CA GLU A 133 24.73 11.27 16.91
C GLU A 133 25.50 10.19 16.14
N THR A 134 24.83 9.13 15.67
CA THR A 134 25.46 8.10 14.81
C THR A 134 25.83 8.63 13.42
N HIS A 135 25.07 9.57 12.86
CA HIS A 135 25.36 10.15 11.54
C HIS A 135 26.60 11.08 11.49
N HIS A 136 27.12 11.55 12.62
CA HIS A 136 28.35 12.39 12.67
C HIS A 136 29.65 11.57 12.72
N GLY A 137 29.60 10.23 12.83
CA GLY A 137 30.76 9.37 13.08
C GLY A 137 31.44 8.74 11.85
N THR A 138 30.81 8.70 10.68
CA THR A 138 31.35 7.96 9.53
C THR A 138 32.25 8.81 8.62
N ASN A 139 33.53 8.93 8.99
CA ASN A 139 34.58 9.33 8.06
C ASN A 139 35.04 8.12 7.22
N LEU A 140 35.12 8.37 5.90
CA LEU A 140 35.64 7.53 4.83
C LEU A 140 36.68 6.46 5.22
N SER A 141 36.38 5.19 4.96
CA SER A 141 37.38 4.17 4.66
C SER A 141 37.17 3.62 3.24
N LYS A 142 38.20 3.76 2.41
CA LYS A 142 38.28 3.22 1.06
C LYS A 142 38.52 1.71 1.09
N GLY A 143 37.89 1.02 0.14
CA GLY A 143 38.43 -0.18 -0.52
C GLY A 143 37.92 -1.52 0.02
N ASN A 144 37.10 -2.21 -0.77
CA ASN A 144 37.59 -3.29 -1.65
C ASN A 144 36.41 -3.96 -2.37
N THR A 145 36.54 -4.09 -3.69
CA THR A 145 35.60 -4.79 -4.58
C THR A 145 35.81 -6.31 -4.45
N PRO A 146 34.76 -7.13 -4.22
CA PRO A 146 34.84 -8.57 -4.44
C PRO A 146 34.40 -8.95 -5.86
N PRO A 147 34.91 -10.05 -6.45
CA PRO A 147 34.65 -10.42 -7.84
C PRO A 147 33.28 -11.09 -8.01
N ALA A 148 32.73 -10.94 -9.22
CA ALA A 148 31.49 -11.58 -9.66
C ALA A 148 31.57 -13.10 -9.51
N SER A 149 30.57 -13.69 -8.84
CA SER A 149 30.34 -15.13 -8.83
C SER A 149 28.96 -15.41 -9.42
N THR A 150 28.99 -16.06 -10.58
CA THR A 150 27.84 -16.58 -11.31
C THR A 150 27.21 -17.72 -10.51
N VAL A 151 25.94 -17.61 -10.12
CA VAL A 151 25.17 -18.74 -9.55
C VAL A 151 23.88 -18.90 -10.33
N ILE A 152 23.77 -20.04 -11.00
CA ILE A 152 22.58 -20.56 -11.68
C ILE A 152 21.65 -21.10 -10.58
N ALA A 153 20.44 -20.56 -10.45
CA ALA A 153 19.43 -21.07 -9.53
C ALA A 153 18.31 -21.82 -10.29
N LYS A 154 18.11 -23.08 -9.90
CA LYS A 154 17.05 -24.00 -10.35
C LYS A 154 15.68 -23.57 -9.78
N PRO A 155 14.56 -23.95 -10.43
CA PRO A 155 13.22 -23.55 -9.99
C PRO A 155 12.80 -24.31 -8.71
N VAL A 156 12.18 -23.59 -7.77
CA VAL A 156 11.64 -24.10 -6.50
C VAL A 156 10.10 -24.08 -6.57
N PRO A 157 9.38 -25.05 -5.97
CA PRO A 157 8.00 -25.38 -6.31
C PRO A 157 6.97 -24.37 -5.78
N HIS A 158 5.90 -24.19 -6.57
CA HIS A 158 4.73 -23.38 -6.25
C HIS A 158 4.10 -23.75 -4.90
N SER A 159 4.10 -22.80 -3.95
CA SER A 159 3.16 -22.80 -2.85
C SER A 159 1.80 -22.32 -3.34
N GLN A 160 0.76 -23.04 -2.95
CA GLN A 160 -0.63 -22.82 -3.35
C GLN A 160 -1.15 -21.50 -2.77
N ALA A 161 -1.21 -20.47 -3.60
CA ALA A 161 -2.04 -19.30 -3.33
C ALA A 161 -3.52 -19.69 -3.47
N LEU A 162 -4.37 -19.16 -2.58
CA LEU A 162 -5.82 -19.33 -2.63
C LEU A 162 -6.31 -18.94 -4.02
N LYS A 163 -6.88 -19.91 -4.73
CA LYS A 163 -7.55 -19.67 -6.01
C LYS A 163 -8.74 -18.75 -5.76
N SER A 164 -8.73 -17.57 -6.37
CA SER A 164 -9.93 -16.78 -6.58
C SER A 164 -10.88 -17.59 -7.47
N THR A 165 -11.93 -18.15 -6.87
CA THR A 165 -13.07 -18.71 -7.59
C THR A 165 -13.94 -17.56 -8.06
N ALA A 166 -13.63 -17.00 -9.23
CA ALA A 166 -14.52 -16.08 -9.94
C ALA A 166 -15.65 -16.88 -10.60
N GLU A 167 -16.64 -17.28 -9.82
CA GLU A 167 -18.00 -17.49 -10.35
C GLU A 167 -18.54 -16.12 -10.74
N ALA A 168 -19.27 -16.04 -11.86
CA ALA A 168 -19.82 -14.79 -12.39
C ALA A 168 -20.84 -14.19 -11.39
N ILE A 169 -20.38 -13.29 -10.53
CA ILE A 169 -21.22 -12.52 -9.63
C ILE A 169 -22.02 -11.53 -10.49
N GLY A 170 -23.35 -11.60 -10.41
CA GLY A 170 -24.26 -10.68 -11.09
C GLY A 170 -24.00 -9.21 -10.73
N THR A 171 -24.62 -8.30 -11.47
CA THR A 171 -24.50 -6.85 -11.22
C THR A 171 -24.93 -6.51 -9.78
N PRO A 172 -24.12 -5.78 -8.99
CA PRO A 172 -24.47 -5.48 -7.61
C PRO A 172 -25.62 -4.47 -7.56
N ASP A 173 -26.75 -4.87 -6.99
CA ASP A 173 -27.86 -3.96 -6.67
C ASP A 173 -27.43 -2.92 -5.61
N THR A 174 -28.03 -1.73 -5.66
CA THR A 174 -27.75 -0.66 -4.69
C THR A 174 -28.39 -0.98 -3.34
N ILE A 175 -27.58 -1.01 -2.28
CA ILE A 175 -27.95 -1.32 -0.91
C ILE A 175 -28.38 -0.03 -0.19
N LEU A 176 -29.49 -0.10 0.57
CA LEU A 176 -30.04 1.04 1.33
C LEU A 176 -29.59 1.09 2.79
N ASP A 177 -28.99 0.02 3.29
CA ASP A 177 -28.47 -0.06 4.66
C ASP A 177 -27.22 0.82 4.83
N SER A 178 -26.85 1.11 6.09
CA SER A 178 -25.61 1.82 6.34
C SER A 178 -24.40 0.93 5.98
N PRO A 179 -23.44 1.42 5.19
CA PRO A 179 -22.20 0.67 4.95
C PRO A 179 -21.45 0.40 6.26
N TRP A 180 -21.64 1.24 7.28
CA TRP A 180 -20.95 1.14 8.57
C TRP A 180 -21.45 0.01 9.47
N ASP A 181 -22.62 -0.55 9.16
CA ASP A 181 -23.13 -1.76 9.81
C ASP A 181 -22.34 -3.00 9.38
N HIS A 182 -21.72 -2.94 8.19
CA HIS A 182 -21.00 -4.06 7.56
C HIS A 182 -19.49 -3.87 7.60
N TYR A 183 -19.03 -2.62 7.50
CA TYR A 183 -17.64 -2.25 7.37
C TYR A 183 -17.18 -1.36 8.51
N GLN A 184 -15.89 -1.45 8.81
CA GLN A 184 -15.18 -0.55 9.71
C GLN A 184 -14.05 0.14 8.94
N ARG A 185 -13.94 1.47 9.09
CA ARG A 185 -12.81 2.23 8.52
C ARG A 185 -11.50 1.81 9.18
N VAL A 186 -10.47 1.66 8.37
CA VAL A 186 -9.11 1.36 8.83
C VAL A 186 -8.23 2.59 8.65
N PHE A 187 -8.12 3.10 7.43
CA PHE A 187 -7.40 4.33 7.10
C PHE A 187 -7.90 4.92 5.79
N GLU A 188 -7.51 6.16 5.48
CA GLU A 188 -7.84 6.83 4.23
C GLU A 188 -6.57 7.01 3.38
N LEU A 189 -6.73 6.76 2.09
CA LEU A 189 -5.71 6.93 1.08
C LEU A 189 -6.04 8.17 0.25
N ARG A 190 -5.09 9.09 0.17
CA ARG A 190 -5.16 10.21 -0.76
C ARG A 190 -4.51 9.79 -2.08
N LEU A 191 -5.35 9.42 -3.04
CA LEU A 191 -4.95 9.25 -4.44
C LEU A 191 -5.28 10.54 -5.20
N ASP A 192 -5.47 10.43 -6.52
CA ASP A 192 -6.14 11.47 -7.31
C ASP A 192 -7.58 11.76 -6.81
N SER A 193 -8.13 10.88 -5.97
CA SER A 193 -9.35 11.09 -5.17
C SER A 193 -9.20 10.49 -3.76
N PHE A 194 -10.06 10.88 -2.82
CA PHE A 194 -10.13 10.25 -1.50
C PHE A 194 -10.71 8.83 -1.60
N VAL A 195 -9.97 7.87 -1.05
CA VAL A 195 -10.33 6.46 -1.03
C VAL A 195 -10.22 5.92 0.38
N MET A 196 -11.26 5.25 0.89
CA MET A 196 -11.24 4.68 2.23
C MET A 196 -10.85 3.21 2.16
N VAL A 197 -9.90 2.78 2.99
CA VAL A 197 -9.67 1.37 3.23
C VAL A 197 -10.53 0.95 4.40
N VAL A 198 -11.32 -0.09 4.18
CA VAL A 198 -12.27 -0.62 5.15
C VAL A 198 -12.03 -2.10 5.36
N THR A 199 -12.36 -2.59 6.55
CA THR A 199 -12.38 -4.02 6.85
C THR A 199 -13.82 -4.48 7.02
N HIS A 200 -14.15 -5.65 6.50
CA HIS A 200 -15.44 -6.26 6.71
C HIS A 200 -15.54 -6.78 8.15
N ARG A 201 -16.61 -6.43 8.87
CA ARG A 201 -16.71 -6.70 10.32
C ARG A 201 -16.73 -8.19 10.66
N ALA A 202 -17.28 -9.04 9.79
CA ALA A 202 -17.39 -10.47 10.06
C ALA A 202 -16.18 -11.29 9.59
N SER A 203 -15.60 -10.97 8.42
CA SER A 203 -14.48 -11.75 7.85
C SER A 203 -13.11 -11.13 8.09
N HIS A 204 -13.08 -9.85 8.45
CA HIS A 204 -11.85 -9.04 8.59
C HIS A 204 -11.07 -8.82 7.29
N ASP A 205 -11.63 -9.21 6.15
CA ASP A 205 -11.04 -8.93 4.84
C ASP A 205 -11.02 -7.43 4.55
N LEU A 206 -9.99 -6.98 3.84
CA LEU A 206 -9.81 -5.58 3.46
C LEU A 206 -10.48 -5.29 2.11
N PHE A 207 -11.10 -4.12 2.04
CA PHE A 207 -11.73 -3.58 0.85
C PHE A 207 -11.41 -2.11 0.69
N THR A 208 -11.63 -1.63 -0.53
CA THR A 208 -11.53 -0.23 -0.87
C THR A 208 -12.93 0.34 -1.07
N MET A 209 -13.26 1.43 -0.41
CA MET A 209 -14.54 2.11 -0.52
C MET A 209 -14.34 3.51 -1.10
N LYS A 210 -15.03 3.81 -2.19
CA LYS A 210 -14.95 5.09 -2.90
C LYS A 210 -16.31 5.77 -2.95
N ARG A 211 -16.30 7.09 -2.79
CA ARG A 211 -17.49 7.92 -2.91
C ARG A 211 -17.69 8.40 -4.34
N PHE A 212 -18.93 8.33 -4.81
CA PHE A 212 -19.41 8.87 -6.07
C PHE A 212 -20.55 9.85 -5.81
N GLN A 213 -20.63 10.93 -6.58
CA GLN A 213 -21.69 11.94 -6.44
C GLN A 213 -22.86 11.68 -7.41
N GLY A 214 -22.58 11.08 -8.57
CA GLY A 214 -23.58 10.85 -9.61
C GLY A 214 -24.12 9.43 -9.62
N ALA A 215 -25.44 9.30 -9.64
CA ALA A 215 -26.11 8.00 -9.86
C ALA A 215 -25.74 7.41 -11.23
N ASP A 216 -25.56 8.25 -12.25
CA ASP A 216 -25.23 7.81 -13.60
C ASP A 216 -23.85 7.17 -13.67
N GLU A 217 -22.86 7.71 -12.96
CA GLU A 217 -21.51 7.13 -12.86
C GLU A 217 -21.57 5.72 -12.26
N VAL A 218 -22.30 5.55 -11.16
CA VAL A 218 -22.48 4.24 -10.53
C VAL A 218 -23.17 3.27 -11.47
N ARG A 219 -24.23 3.70 -12.16
CA ARG A 219 -24.99 2.86 -13.11
C ARG A 219 -24.17 2.45 -14.32
N MET A 220 -23.26 3.30 -14.80
CA MET A 220 -22.32 2.94 -15.86
C MET A 220 -21.28 1.92 -15.39
N LEU A 221 -20.85 1.99 -14.13
CA LEU A 221 -19.78 1.14 -13.59
C LEU A 221 -20.27 -0.21 -13.04
N GLN A 222 -21.48 -0.27 -12.49
CA GLN A 222 -22.10 -1.49 -11.97
C GLN A 222 -22.08 -2.70 -12.93
N PRO A 223 -22.38 -2.56 -14.24
CA PRO A 223 -22.39 -3.70 -15.16
C PRO A 223 -21.01 -4.15 -15.62
N LEU A 224 -19.94 -3.40 -15.33
CA LEU A 224 -18.61 -3.71 -15.83
C LEU A 224 -18.02 -4.90 -15.07
N ALA A 225 -17.83 -6.00 -15.79
CA ALA A 225 -17.23 -7.22 -15.27
C ALA A 225 -16.14 -7.69 -16.25
N HIS A 226 -14.90 -7.34 -15.93
CA HIS A 226 -13.73 -7.75 -16.71
C HIS A 226 -12.54 -7.96 -15.78
N LYS A 227 -11.73 -9.00 -16.04
CA LYS A 227 -10.58 -9.37 -15.19
C LYS A 227 -9.57 -8.22 -15.00
N ASN A 228 -9.48 -7.33 -16.00
CA ASN A 228 -8.59 -6.17 -16.00
C ASN A 228 -9.24 -4.85 -15.62
N LEU A 229 -10.48 -4.88 -15.15
CA LEU A 229 -11.15 -3.72 -14.55
C LEU A 229 -11.35 -3.96 -13.06
N HIS A 230 -11.29 -2.89 -12.27
CA HIS A 230 -11.61 -2.97 -10.84
C HIS A 230 -13.13 -3.10 -10.68
N GLN A 231 -13.61 -4.32 -10.54
CA GLN A 231 -15.04 -4.61 -10.45
C GLN A 231 -15.63 -4.04 -9.16
N MET A 232 -16.76 -3.35 -9.29
CA MET A 232 -17.58 -2.94 -8.16
C MET A 232 -18.25 -4.17 -7.55
N LEU A 233 -18.03 -4.40 -6.25
CA LEU A 233 -18.56 -5.55 -5.52
C LEU A 233 -19.90 -5.22 -4.87
N GLN A 234 -20.03 -4.00 -4.32
CA GLN A 234 -21.24 -3.52 -3.66
C GLN A 234 -21.34 -2.01 -3.86
N CYS A 235 -22.57 -1.48 -3.76
CA CYS A 235 -22.81 -0.05 -3.78
C CYS A 235 -23.87 0.30 -2.73
N PHE A 236 -23.60 1.29 -1.89
CA PHE A 236 -24.51 1.78 -0.86
C PHE A 236 -25.00 3.18 -1.24
N SER A 237 -26.30 3.42 -1.15
CA SER A 237 -26.86 4.78 -1.29
C SER A 237 -26.82 5.49 0.06
N LEU A 238 -26.22 6.67 0.09
CA LEU A 238 -26.09 7.49 1.30
C LEU A 238 -26.48 8.93 0.98
N GLU A 239 -27.70 9.30 1.37
CA GLU A 239 -28.28 10.63 1.13
C GLU A 239 -28.16 11.03 -0.35
N ASP A 240 -27.28 11.98 -0.67
CA ASP A 240 -27.03 12.52 -2.00
C ASP A 240 -25.77 11.93 -2.68
N SER A 241 -25.25 10.81 -2.16
CA SER A 241 -24.02 10.19 -2.66
C SER A 241 -24.09 8.66 -2.66
N TYR A 242 -23.11 8.05 -3.29
CA TYR A 242 -22.98 6.60 -3.38
C TYR A 242 -21.61 6.16 -2.87
N LEU A 243 -21.59 5.08 -2.11
CA LEU A 243 -20.36 4.45 -1.62
C LEU A 243 -20.21 3.08 -2.28
N ALA A 244 -19.29 3.00 -3.22
CA ALA A 244 -18.98 1.75 -3.92
C ALA A 244 -17.81 1.04 -3.27
N VAL A 245 -17.95 -0.27 -3.07
CA VAL A 245 -16.95 -1.16 -2.49
C VAL A 245 -16.28 -1.98 -3.58
N PHE A 246 -14.96 -2.09 -3.48
CA PHE A 246 -14.09 -2.78 -4.40
C PHE A 246 -13.09 -3.65 -3.62
N GLY A 247 -12.49 -4.64 -4.28
CA GLY A 247 -11.39 -5.40 -3.69
C GLY A 247 -10.23 -4.49 -3.28
N TYR A 248 -9.55 -4.82 -2.18
CA TYR A 248 -8.37 -4.07 -1.75
C TYR A 248 -7.13 -4.54 -2.50
N GLU A 249 -6.58 -3.68 -3.35
CA GLU A 249 -5.36 -3.94 -4.12
C GLU A 249 -4.26 -2.97 -3.66
N PRO A 250 -3.32 -3.41 -2.79
CA PRO A 250 -2.36 -2.51 -2.15
C PRO A 250 -1.28 -1.99 -3.11
N ILE A 251 -0.94 -2.76 -4.14
CA ILE A 251 0.21 -2.47 -5.01
C ILE A 251 -0.30 -1.88 -6.33
N SER A 252 0.39 -0.86 -6.83
CA SER A 252 0.12 -0.25 -8.14
C SER A 252 1.36 -0.23 -9.01
N LEU A 253 1.22 0.03 -10.30
CA LEU A 253 2.37 0.15 -11.20
C LEU A 253 3.37 1.22 -10.74
N ALA A 254 2.93 2.27 -10.05
CA ALA A 254 3.85 3.28 -9.51
C ALA A 254 4.81 2.67 -8.48
N HIS A 255 4.34 1.74 -7.66
CA HIS A 255 5.19 1.00 -6.74
C HIS A 255 6.19 0.11 -7.47
N ILE A 256 5.77 -0.54 -8.55
CA ILE A 256 6.66 -1.36 -9.37
C ILE A 256 7.76 -0.52 -10.01
N VAL A 257 7.44 0.69 -10.48
CA VAL A 257 8.42 1.63 -11.05
C VAL A 257 9.47 2.06 -10.02
N CYS A 258 9.07 2.25 -8.76
CA CYS A 258 9.98 2.65 -7.68
C CYS A 258 10.76 1.47 -7.05
N CYS A 259 10.46 0.22 -7.40
CA CYS A 259 11.09 -0.96 -6.80
C CYS A 259 12.10 -1.62 -7.75
N PRO A 260 13.42 -1.46 -7.54
CA PRO A 260 14.41 -2.27 -8.24
C PRO A 260 14.39 -3.73 -7.76
N PRO A 261 14.65 -4.72 -8.64
CA PRO A 261 15.04 -4.58 -10.04
C PRO A 261 13.88 -4.14 -10.94
N TYR A 262 14.19 -3.31 -11.94
CA TYR A 262 13.20 -2.86 -12.92
C TYR A 262 12.60 -4.03 -13.70
N LEU A 263 11.39 -3.80 -14.23
CA LEU A 263 10.68 -4.77 -15.07
C LEU A 263 11.53 -5.23 -16.27
N THR A 264 11.51 -6.52 -16.52
CA THR A 264 11.99 -7.09 -17.79
C THR A 264 11.04 -6.74 -18.93
N GLU A 265 11.53 -6.84 -20.18
CA GLU A 265 10.71 -6.64 -21.38
C GLU A 265 9.46 -7.54 -21.40
N LEU A 266 9.61 -8.80 -20.99
CA LEU A 266 8.49 -9.75 -20.94
C LEU A 266 7.43 -9.35 -19.90
N GLN A 267 7.86 -8.90 -18.71
CA GLN A 267 6.93 -8.43 -17.68
C GLN A 267 6.22 -7.15 -18.11
N LEU A 268 6.95 -6.21 -18.73
CA LEU A 268 6.36 -5.00 -19.29
C LEU A 268 5.34 -5.33 -20.39
N ALA A 269 5.67 -6.21 -21.32
CA ALA A 269 4.75 -6.65 -22.38
C ALA A 269 3.49 -7.33 -21.80
N ALA A 270 3.64 -8.15 -20.75
CA ALA A 270 2.51 -8.78 -20.08
C ALA A 270 1.58 -7.75 -19.40
N ILE A 271 2.15 -6.74 -18.74
CA ILE A 271 1.37 -5.63 -18.14
C ILE A 271 0.66 -4.82 -19.22
N VAL A 272 1.37 -4.43 -20.28
CA VAL A 272 0.79 -3.67 -21.40
C VAL A 272 -0.32 -4.46 -22.10
N GLY A 273 -0.13 -5.76 -22.34
CA GLY A 273 -1.15 -6.62 -22.94
C GLY A 273 -2.44 -6.68 -22.11
N GLN A 274 -2.33 -6.76 -20.78
CA GLN A 274 -3.48 -6.71 -19.88
C GLN A 274 -4.20 -5.36 -19.88
N ILE A 275 -3.44 -4.25 -19.95
CA ILE A 275 -4.01 -2.90 -20.07
C ILE A 275 -4.81 -2.78 -21.37
N LEU A 276 -4.23 -3.24 -22.49
CA LEU A 276 -4.89 -3.20 -23.80
C LEU A 276 -6.18 -4.05 -23.82
N ASP A 277 -6.19 -5.20 -23.15
CA ASP A 277 -7.38 -6.06 -23.01
C ASP A 277 -8.51 -5.35 -22.26
N GLY A 278 -8.18 -4.69 -21.14
CA GLY A 278 -9.13 -3.87 -20.38
C GLY A 278 -9.67 -2.67 -21.19
N LEU A 279 -8.80 -1.97 -21.91
CA LEU A 279 -9.18 -0.84 -22.77
C LEU A 279 -10.11 -1.28 -23.92
N ALA A 280 -9.84 -2.42 -24.54
CA ALA A 280 -10.67 -2.97 -25.60
C ALA A 280 -12.08 -3.31 -25.08
N TYR A 281 -12.17 -3.86 -23.86
CA TYR A 281 -13.46 -4.13 -23.21
C TYR A 281 -14.24 -2.83 -22.93
N LEU A 282 -13.59 -1.79 -22.42
CA LEU A 282 -14.24 -0.49 -22.19
C LEU A 282 -14.80 0.11 -23.49
N ALA A 283 -13.99 0.11 -24.55
CA ALA A 283 -14.42 0.60 -25.86
C ALA A 283 -15.62 -0.19 -26.42
N ALA A 284 -15.62 -1.52 -26.26
CA ALA A 284 -16.74 -2.38 -26.67
C ALA A 284 -18.04 -2.10 -25.89
N ASN A 285 -17.94 -1.54 -24.69
CA ASN A 285 -19.08 -1.12 -23.86
C ASN A 285 -19.42 0.37 -24.01
N GLY A 286 -18.85 1.06 -24.99
CA GLY A 286 -19.17 2.46 -25.27
C GLY A 286 -18.58 3.44 -24.25
N LEU A 287 -17.54 3.06 -23.52
CA LEU A 287 -16.92 3.88 -22.49
C LEU A 287 -15.56 4.42 -22.95
N GLU A 288 -15.36 5.71 -22.76
CA GLU A 288 -14.05 6.32 -22.94
C GLU A 288 -13.12 5.99 -21.76
N PRO A 289 -11.87 5.61 -22.04
CA PRO A 289 -10.90 5.41 -20.99
C PRO A 289 -10.52 6.75 -20.33
N GLY A 290 -10.61 6.83 -19.00
CA GLY A 290 -10.17 8.00 -18.23
C GLY A 290 -8.65 8.18 -18.25
N PRO A 291 -8.12 9.27 -17.65
CA PRO A 291 -6.67 9.46 -17.55
C PRO A 291 -6.06 8.36 -16.68
N TYR A 292 -5.21 7.52 -17.27
CA TYR A 292 -4.46 6.51 -16.54
C TYR A 292 -3.06 7.00 -16.19
N SER A 293 -2.69 6.81 -14.93
CA SER A 293 -1.32 6.93 -14.44
C SER A 293 -0.91 5.62 -13.79
N CYS A 294 0.40 5.40 -13.62
CA CYS A 294 0.90 4.22 -12.89
C CYS A 294 0.33 4.13 -11.45
N SER A 295 -0.10 5.26 -10.87
CA SER A 295 -0.68 5.33 -9.53
C SER A 295 -2.09 4.72 -9.44
N ASN A 296 -2.85 4.71 -10.54
CA ASN A 296 -4.25 4.30 -10.60
C ASN A 296 -4.46 2.94 -11.30
N ILE A 297 -3.36 2.23 -11.55
CA ILE A 297 -3.37 0.88 -12.10
C ILE A 297 -2.85 -0.09 -11.02
N PRO A 298 -3.74 -0.57 -10.14
CA PRO A 298 -3.41 -1.63 -9.20
C PRO A 298 -3.03 -2.96 -9.86
N LEU A 299 -2.33 -3.78 -9.08
CA LEU A 299 -2.03 -5.18 -9.35
C LEU A 299 -2.55 -6.01 -8.19
N ASP A 300 -3.23 -7.10 -8.50
CA ASP A 300 -3.53 -8.11 -7.49
C ASP A 300 -2.30 -8.98 -7.17
N ALA A 301 -2.42 -9.81 -6.14
CA ALA A 301 -1.35 -10.70 -5.68
C ALA A 301 -0.90 -11.71 -6.76
N ASP A 302 -1.74 -11.98 -7.76
CA ASP A 302 -1.45 -12.86 -8.88
C ASP A 302 -0.79 -12.12 -10.07
N GLY A 303 -0.62 -10.80 -9.97
CA GLY A 303 -0.06 -9.96 -11.02
C GLY A 303 -1.06 -9.56 -12.10
N THR A 304 -2.35 -9.70 -11.83
CA THR A 304 -3.41 -9.21 -12.73
C THR A 304 -3.52 -7.71 -12.59
N VAL A 305 -3.45 -7.00 -13.72
CA VAL A 305 -3.64 -5.56 -13.77
C VAL A 305 -5.12 -5.24 -13.56
N LYS A 306 -5.45 -4.39 -12.58
CA LYS A 306 -6.80 -3.89 -12.32
C LYS A 306 -6.85 -2.41 -12.69
N MET A 307 -7.54 -2.06 -13.76
CA MET A 307 -7.69 -0.66 -14.14
C MET A 307 -8.87 -0.05 -13.40
N THR A 308 -8.63 1.10 -12.77
CA THR A 308 -9.68 1.86 -12.10
C THR A 308 -10.22 2.92 -13.06
N SER A 309 -11.51 2.87 -13.36
CA SER A 309 -12.21 3.96 -14.07
C SER A 309 -12.57 5.05 -13.06
N HIS A 310 -11.66 5.98 -12.82
CA HIS A 310 -11.98 7.19 -12.05
C HIS A 310 -12.81 8.17 -12.88
N GLU A 311 -13.77 8.85 -12.22
CA GLU A 311 -14.36 10.21 -12.41
C GLU A 311 -14.47 10.81 -13.83
N SER A 312 -14.34 10.00 -14.87
CA SER A 312 -14.08 10.45 -16.24
C SER A 312 -14.52 9.42 -17.28
N CYS A 313 -15.08 8.28 -16.88
CA CYS A 313 -15.78 7.44 -17.84
C CYS A 313 -16.99 8.20 -18.36
N LYS A 314 -16.88 8.61 -19.61
CA LYS A 314 -17.95 9.24 -20.37
C LYS A 314 -18.44 8.22 -21.39
N GLU A 315 -19.73 8.26 -21.69
CA GLU A 315 -20.23 7.60 -22.90
C GLU A 315 -19.48 8.17 -24.11
N ILE A 316 -19.02 7.28 -24.99
CA ILE A 316 -18.45 7.66 -26.28
C ILE A 316 -19.51 8.47 -27.02
N SER A 317 -19.28 9.78 -27.14
CA SER A 317 -20.18 10.66 -27.86
C SER A 317 -19.95 10.47 -29.36
N PRO A 318 -20.96 10.07 -30.16
CA PRO A 318 -20.78 9.78 -31.59
C PRO A 318 -20.43 10.99 -32.47
N ILE A 319 -20.17 12.16 -31.88
CA ILE A 319 -19.95 13.43 -32.58
C ILE A 319 -18.45 13.78 -32.72
N HIS A 320 -17.53 13.12 -32.00
CA HIS A 320 -16.09 13.41 -32.11
C HIS A 320 -15.28 12.46 -33.02
N ASP A 321 -15.90 11.42 -33.56
CA ASP A 321 -15.23 10.40 -34.39
C ASP A 321 -14.72 10.91 -35.75
N LEU A 322 -15.29 11.97 -36.32
CA LEU A 322 -14.87 12.48 -37.63
C LEU A 322 -13.68 13.46 -37.55
N GLU A 323 -13.52 14.19 -36.45
CA GLU A 323 -12.40 15.13 -36.29
C GLU A 323 -11.13 14.43 -35.78
N ALA A 324 -11.26 13.38 -34.95
CA ALA A 324 -10.12 12.62 -34.43
C ALA A 324 -9.40 11.75 -35.49
N LEU A 325 -10.05 11.47 -36.63
CA LEU A 325 -9.47 10.75 -37.77
C LEU A 325 -9.01 11.65 -38.94
N GLY A 326 -9.11 12.98 -38.78
CA GLY A 326 -8.57 13.93 -39.76
C GLY A 326 -9.31 13.99 -41.10
N ILE A 327 -10.53 13.46 -41.20
CA ILE A 327 -11.34 13.54 -42.42
C ILE A 327 -12.21 14.79 -42.34
N ARG A 328 -11.75 15.88 -42.96
CA ARG A 328 -12.59 17.06 -43.17
C ARG A 328 -13.58 16.80 -44.31
N SER A 329 -14.84 17.15 -44.08
CA SER A 329 -15.88 17.31 -45.12
C SER A 329 -15.51 18.41 -46.12
#